data_AF-A0A2G5CL67-F1
#
_entry.id   AF-A0A2G5CL67-F1
#
_cell.length_a   1.000
_cell.length_b   1.000
_cell.length_c   1.000
_cell.angle_alpha   90.00
_cell.angle_beta   90.00
_cell.angle_gamma   90.00
#
_symmetry.space_group_name_H-M   'P 1'
#
loop_
_entity.id
_entity.type
_entity.pdbx_description
1 polymer ?
#
loop_
_entity_poly.entity_id
_entity_poly.type
_entity_poly.pdbx_seq_one_letter_code
_entity_poly.pdbx_strand_id
1 'polypeptide(L)'
;MRDTKTKGIWVWGTPIKLMIDGVETSVLYLDTEGFESVGKSNVYDDRIFALAAVMSSVLIYNLPETIREADISRLSFAVELAEEFYGRVKGQDVAFEPAKLLWLIQRDFLQGKTVQEMVDEALQRVPNADGDRNIDQVNQIRESLAIMGDNSTAFSLPQPHLQRTKLCDMSDGELDPIYVKKRDQLKELVAAIIRPKVVQGKSLNGKEFVSFLEKILEALNKGEIPSTGSLVEVFNKGILERCMKLYNERMGELGYPLSEHSLQQVHDETRHEVMKVFDEQHFGHHHAKQSVDRLDEEILKVYKNFLMANEYQSSKLCEALYTRCDDLMDQLQVMKLPSMAKFNAGFLQCNQSFEEECVGPSKISYEQRMKKMLDKSQSLFIKEYNHRLFNWLVAFALVMVVVGRFVIKFILLEIAAWILFIFLETYTRMFWSAESLYYNPVWHFIVSTWEMLVYSPILDLDRWAIQIGVILAIFILYWRCCARRKHGSQFMLPLYNSHKGSSNRRRSD
;
A
#
# COMPACT_ATOMS: atom_id res chain seq x y z
N MET A 1 -6.72 -16.67 -56.02
CA MET A 1 -6.51 -16.54 -54.56
C MET A 1 -5.14 -17.12 -54.24
N ARG A 2 -4.25 -16.39 -53.55
CA ARG A 2 -2.96 -16.97 -53.11
C ARG A 2 -3.26 -17.88 -51.91
N ASP A 3 -2.99 -19.17 -52.06
CA ASP A 3 -3.16 -20.15 -50.99
C ASP A 3 -1.80 -20.41 -50.34
N THR A 4 -1.69 -20.17 -49.02
CA THR A 4 -0.44 -20.44 -48.29
C THR A 4 -0.28 -21.94 -48.07
N LYS A 5 0.85 -22.48 -48.56
CA LYS A 5 1.18 -23.90 -48.41
C LYS A 5 1.85 -24.19 -47.08
N THR A 6 2.92 -23.46 -46.76
CA THR A 6 3.56 -23.54 -45.44
C THR A 6 2.62 -22.98 -44.38
N LYS A 7 2.45 -23.71 -43.27
CA LYS A 7 1.68 -23.30 -42.09
C LYS A 7 2.59 -23.37 -40.86
N GLY A 8 2.74 -22.25 -40.14
CA GLY A 8 3.67 -22.13 -39.03
C GLY A 8 5.13 -22.05 -39.48
N ILE A 9 6.03 -22.76 -38.79
CA ILE A 9 7.46 -22.85 -39.13
C ILE A 9 7.83 -24.32 -39.34
N TRP A 10 8.41 -24.62 -40.49
CA TRP A 10 8.88 -25.95 -40.88
C TRP A 10 10.40 -26.01 -40.76
N VAL A 11 10.92 -27.13 -40.26
CA VAL A 11 12.37 -27.36 -40.14
C VAL A 11 12.77 -28.42 -41.15
N TRP A 12 13.85 -28.16 -41.90
CA TRP A 12 14.39 -29.17 -42.81
C TRP A 12 14.94 -30.37 -42.02
N GLY A 13 14.54 -31.59 -42.42
CA GLY A 13 14.70 -32.79 -41.59
C GLY A 13 16.14 -33.27 -41.41
N THR A 14 17.08 -32.89 -42.28
CA THR A 14 18.50 -33.29 -42.18
C THR A 14 19.41 -32.06 -42.15
N PRO A 15 20.05 -31.74 -41.02
CA PRO A 15 20.95 -30.59 -40.94
C PRO A 15 22.11 -30.70 -41.92
N ILE A 16 22.49 -29.58 -42.56
CA ILE A 16 23.68 -29.53 -43.40
C ILE A 16 24.88 -29.23 -42.52
N LYS A 17 25.96 -30.01 -42.65
CA LYS A 17 27.21 -29.73 -41.95
C LYS A 17 28.08 -28.80 -42.77
N LEU A 18 28.49 -27.68 -42.18
CA LEU A 18 29.44 -26.73 -42.78
C LEU A 18 30.60 -26.49 -41.82
N MET A 19 31.79 -26.23 -42.37
CA MET A 19 32.93 -25.75 -41.60
C MET A 19 32.87 -24.23 -41.53
N ILE A 20 32.62 -23.68 -40.35
CA ILE A 20 32.53 -22.24 -40.11
C ILE A 20 33.62 -21.88 -39.10
N ASP A 21 34.53 -20.99 -39.49
CA ASP A 21 35.66 -20.54 -38.65
C ASP A 21 36.48 -21.72 -38.03
N GLY A 22 36.60 -22.83 -38.76
CA GLY A 22 37.33 -24.03 -38.32
C GLY A 22 36.53 -25.02 -37.47
N VAL A 23 35.24 -24.76 -37.21
CA VAL A 23 34.35 -25.62 -36.40
C VAL A 23 33.27 -26.26 -37.28
N GLU A 24 33.07 -27.57 -37.14
CA GLU A 24 31.96 -28.28 -37.79
C GLU A 24 30.63 -27.83 -37.16
N THR A 25 29.84 -27.09 -37.93
CA THR A 25 28.57 -26.49 -37.50
C THR A 25 27.41 -27.12 -38.25
N SER A 26 26.36 -27.49 -37.52
CA SER A 26 25.11 -27.97 -38.11
C SER A 26 24.20 -26.80 -38.47
N VAL A 27 23.83 -26.70 -39.74
CA VAL A 27 22.95 -25.66 -40.28
C VAL A 27 21.54 -26.21 -40.43
N LEU A 28 20.59 -25.50 -39.83
CA LEU A 28 19.16 -25.77 -39.91
C LEU A 28 18.50 -24.75 -40.82
N TYR A 29 17.65 -25.21 -41.73
CA TYR A 29 16.79 -24.35 -42.53
C TYR A 29 15.40 -24.31 -41.91
N LEU A 30 14.89 -23.10 -41.71
CA LEU A 30 13.56 -22.82 -41.19
C LEU A 30 12.75 -22.16 -42.30
N ASP A 31 11.66 -22.79 -42.73
CA ASP A 31 10.70 -22.22 -43.68
C ASP A 31 9.49 -21.69 -42.90
N THR A 32 9.15 -20.42 -43.10
CA THR A 32 8.10 -19.73 -42.34
C THR A 32 6.86 -19.51 -43.19
N GLU A 33 5.68 -19.58 -42.58
CA GLU A 33 4.43 -19.20 -43.24
C GLU A 33 4.51 -17.77 -43.78
N GLY A 34 4.04 -17.58 -45.02
CA GLY A 34 4.07 -16.29 -45.70
C GLY A 34 3.06 -15.30 -45.12
N PHE A 35 3.47 -14.04 -45.05
CA PHE A 35 2.66 -12.92 -44.57
C PHE A 35 1.42 -12.65 -45.44
N GLU A 36 0.42 -12.00 -44.85
CA GLU A 36 -0.78 -11.50 -45.53
C GLU A 36 -1.61 -12.61 -46.18
N SER A 37 -1.58 -13.79 -45.56
CA SER A 37 -2.39 -14.91 -46.02
C SER A 37 -3.88 -14.67 -45.77
N VAL A 38 -4.71 -15.03 -46.75
CA VAL A 38 -6.15 -14.75 -46.68
C VAL A 38 -6.77 -15.53 -45.52
N GLY A 39 -7.41 -14.82 -44.59
CA GLY A 39 -8.10 -15.42 -43.43
C GLY A 39 -7.24 -15.59 -42.17
N LYS A 40 -6.02 -15.04 -42.13
CA LYS A 40 -5.19 -14.96 -40.91
C LYS A 40 -5.19 -13.54 -40.33
N SER A 41 -4.92 -13.43 -39.02
CA SER A 41 -4.75 -12.13 -38.36
C SER A 41 -3.31 -11.65 -38.49
N ASN A 42 -3.11 -10.33 -38.64
CA ASN A 42 -1.77 -9.70 -38.59
C ASN A 42 -1.00 -10.13 -37.34
N VAL A 43 -1.73 -10.31 -36.25
CA VAL A 43 -1.26 -10.83 -34.97
C VAL A 43 -0.48 -12.15 -35.09
N TYR A 44 -1.02 -13.09 -35.86
CA TYR A 44 -0.41 -14.40 -36.03
C TYR A 44 0.88 -14.31 -36.85
N ASP A 45 0.85 -13.50 -37.90
CA ASP A 45 2.00 -13.23 -38.77
C ASP A 45 3.17 -12.62 -37.99
N ASP A 46 2.88 -11.66 -37.10
CA ASP A 46 3.89 -10.99 -36.27
C ASP A 46 4.56 -11.97 -35.28
N ARG A 47 3.81 -12.93 -34.73
CA ARG A 47 4.37 -13.98 -33.86
C ARG A 47 5.25 -14.99 -34.59
N ILE A 48 4.92 -15.33 -35.84
CA ILE A 48 5.77 -16.19 -36.67
C ILE A 48 7.08 -15.48 -36.98
N PHE A 49 7.00 -14.18 -37.33
CA PHE A 49 8.18 -13.37 -37.59
C PHE A 49 9.06 -13.21 -36.35
N ALA A 50 8.46 -12.90 -35.21
CA ALA A 50 9.11 -12.86 -33.90
C ALA A 50 9.96 -14.09 -33.64
N LEU A 51 9.32 -15.26 -33.71
CA LEU A 51 9.96 -16.53 -33.43
C LEU A 51 11.08 -16.82 -34.43
N ALA A 52 10.88 -16.52 -35.71
CA ALA A 52 11.90 -16.67 -36.75
C ALA A 52 13.13 -15.80 -36.49
N ALA A 53 12.94 -14.53 -36.09
CA ALA A 53 14.02 -13.62 -35.74
C ALA A 53 14.79 -14.10 -34.49
N VAL A 54 14.09 -14.54 -33.45
CA VAL A 54 14.73 -15.09 -32.22
C VAL A 54 15.49 -16.37 -32.52
N MET A 55 14.99 -17.25 -33.38
CA MET A 55 15.60 -18.56 -33.62
C MET A 55 16.78 -18.51 -34.58
N SER A 56 16.71 -17.67 -35.61
CA SER A 56 17.69 -17.65 -36.69
C SER A 56 18.99 -16.96 -36.30
N SER A 57 20.13 -17.42 -36.83
CA SER A 57 21.38 -16.63 -36.82
C SER A 57 21.49 -15.74 -38.06
N VAL A 58 20.79 -16.10 -39.12
CA VAL A 58 20.62 -15.31 -40.33
C VAL A 58 19.15 -15.31 -40.69
N LEU A 59 18.55 -14.13 -40.73
CA LEU A 59 17.16 -13.93 -41.11
C LEU A 59 17.13 -13.49 -42.57
N ILE A 60 16.54 -14.32 -43.44
CA ILE A 60 16.39 -13.99 -44.87
C ILE A 60 15.03 -13.38 -45.08
N TYR A 61 14.99 -12.07 -45.34
CA TYR A 61 13.76 -11.35 -45.60
C TYR A 61 13.48 -11.33 -47.11
N ASN A 62 12.64 -12.27 -47.54
CA ASN A 62 12.34 -12.53 -48.94
C ASN A 62 11.18 -11.65 -49.44
N LEU A 63 11.51 -10.64 -50.25
CA LEU A 63 10.59 -9.66 -50.78
C LEU A 63 10.35 -9.84 -52.29
N PRO A 64 9.14 -9.54 -52.77
CA PRO A 64 8.73 -9.88 -54.13
C PRO A 64 9.32 -9.01 -55.25
N GLU A 65 9.59 -7.71 -55.02
CA GLU A 65 10.02 -6.71 -56.03
C GLU A 65 10.78 -5.52 -55.39
N THR A 66 10.20 -4.89 -54.36
CA THR A 66 10.76 -3.68 -53.73
C THR A 66 10.48 -3.66 -52.22
N ILE A 67 11.15 -2.78 -51.49
CA ILE A 67 10.96 -2.54 -50.06
C ILE A 67 9.91 -1.44 -49.89
N ARG A 68 8.79 -1.76 -49.24
CA ARG A 68 7.72 -0.80 -48.90
C ARG A 68 7.82 -0.40 -47.44
N GLU A 69 7.20 0.73 -47.09
CA GLU A 69 7.06 1.18 -45.69
C GLU A 69 6.48 0.10 -44.76
N ALA A 70 5.45 -0.61 -45.23
CA ALA A 70 4.85 -1.72 -44.48
C ALA A 70 5.84 -2.87 -44.24
N ASP A 71 6.79 -3.09 -45.16
CA ASP A 71 7.80 -4.13 -45.02
C ASP A 71 8.85 -3.74 -43.97
N ILE A 72 9.19 -2.44 -43.85
CA ILE A 72 10.07 -1.89 -42.79
C ILE A 72 9.36 -1.91 -41.43
N SER A 73 8.10 -1.47 -41.39
CA SER A 73 7.32 -1.42 -40.15
C SER A 73 7.19 -2.80 -39.50
N ARG A 74 7.13 -3.89 -40.28
CA ARG A 74 7.13 -5.27 -39.75
C ARG A 74 8.46 -5.68 -39.10
N LEU A 75 9.57 -5.10 -39.54
CA LEU A 75 10.88 -5.36 -38.92
C LEU A 75 11.02 -4.71 -37.55
N SER A 76 10.16 -3.75 -37.19
CA SER A 76 10.11 -3.13 -35.86
C SER A 76 10.19 -4.14 -34.74
N PHE A 77 9.43 -5.22 -34.88
CA PHE A 77 9.37 -6.27 -33.88
C PHE A 77 10.72 -6.97 -33.71
N ALA A 78 11.40 -7.31 -34.82
CA ALA A 78 12.71 -7.97 -34.77
C ALA A 78 13.79 -7.04 -34.20
N VAL A 79 13.67 -5.75 -34.48
CA VAL A 79 14.55 -4.70 -33.96
C VAL A 79 14.36 -4.50 -32.47
N GLU A 80 13.12 -4.29 -32.00
CA GLU A 80 12.81 -4.17 -30.57
C GLU A 80 13.33 -5.38 -29.79
N LEU A 81 13.11 -6.57 -30.34
CA LEU A 81 13.60 -7.81 -29.78
C LEU A 81 15.13 -7.90 -29.77
N ALA A 82 15.79 -7.45 -30.84
CA ALA A 82 17.23 -7.45 -30.91
C ALA A 82 17.85 -6.43 -29.94
N GLU A 83 17.38 -5.19 -29.94
CA GLU A 83 17.87 -4.10 -29.09
C GLU A 83 17.69 -4.41 -27.61
N GLU A 84 16.61 -5.06 -27.21
CA GLU A 84 16.34 -5.33 -25.79
C GLU A 84 17.14 -6.52 -25.24
N PHE A 85 17.44 -7.52 -26.07
CA PHE A 85 18.29 -8.65 -25.67
C PHE A 85 19.80 -8.39 -25.89
N TYR A 86 20.15 -7.48 -26.80
CA TYR A 86 21.52 -7.03 -27.06
C TYR A 86 21.92 -5.85 -26.14
N GLY A 87 21.01 -4.92 -25.89
CA GLY A 87 21.22 -3.66 -25.18
C GLY A 87 21.30 -3.77 -23.66
N ARG A 88 20.92 -4.91 -23.07
CA ARG A 88 21.06 -5.15 -21.63
C ARG A 88 22.49 -5.08 -21.12
N VAL A 89 23.51 -5.14 -21.99
CA VAL A 89 24.89 -5.20 -21.49
C VAL A 89 25.94 -4.66 -22.46
N LYS A 90 26.19 -3.36 -22.41
CA LYS A 90 27.55 -2.86 -22.65
C LYS A 90 28.41 -3.17 -21.42
N GLY A 91 28.86 -4.42 -21.25
CA GLY A 91 29.88 -4.74 -20.24
C GLY A 91 29.91 -6.14 -19.58
N GLN A 92 28.95 -7.03 -19.82
CA GLN A 92 28.89 -8.43 -19.34
C GLN A 92 28.02 -9.27 -20.30
N ASP A 93 28.00 -10.61 -20.18
CA ASP A 93 27.53 -11.55 -21.21
C ASP A 93 26.23 -11.16 -21.96
N VAL A 94 26.38 -10.87 -23.27
CA VAL A 94 25.28 -10.62 -24.22
C VAL A 94 24.28 -11.77 -24.19
N ALA A 95 23.01 -11.51 -23.87
CA ALA A 95 22.00 -12.55 -23.72
C ALA A 95 21.69 -13.26 -25.04
N PHE A 96 21.73 -12.56 -26.17
CA PHE A 96 21.56 -13.12 -27.51
C PHE A 96 22.16 -12.19 -28.57
N GLU A 97 22.88 -12.75 -29.56
CA GLU A 97 23.43 -12.00 -30.70
C GLU A 97 22.40 -11.94 -31.84
N PRO A 98 21.90 -10.75 -32.24
CA PRO A 98 20.81 -10.64 -33.19
C PRO A 98 21.14 -11.29 -34.54
N ALA A 99 20.10 -11.82 -35.19
CA ALA A 99 20.28 -12.44 -36.50
C ALA A 99 20.79 -11.43 -37.52
N LYS A 100 21.76 -11.85 -38.35
CA LYS A 100 22.15 -11.06 -39.52
C LYS A 100 20.98 -11.00 -40.50
N LEU A 101 20.62 -9.80 -40.92
CA LEU A 101 19.53 -9.59 -41.86
C LEU A 101 20.06 -9.65 -43.31
N LEU A 102 19.53 -10.59 -44.10
CA LEU A 102 19.74 -10.68 -45.54
C LEU A 102 18.46 -10.26 -46.27
N TRP A 103 18.51 -9.12 -46.96
CA TRP A 103 17.43 -8.66 -47.83
C TRP A 103 17.49 -9.42 -49.15
N LEU A 104 16.49 -10.25 -49.43
CA LEU A 104 16.41 -11.00 -50.68
C LEU A 104 15.29 -10.43 -51.56
N ILE A 105 15.66 -9.71 -52.61
CA ILE A 105 14.72 -9.09 -53.55
C ILE A 105 14.51 -9.99 -54.76
N GLN A 106 13.30 -10.53 -54.91
CA GLN A 106 12.91 -11.30 -56.09
C GLN A 106 12.52 -10.39 -57.25
N ARG A 107 12.57 -10.94 -58.48
CA ARG A 107 12.13 -10.26 -59.71
C ARG A 107 12.77 -8.89 -59.86
N ASP A 108 14.10 -8.89 -59.79
CA ASP A 108 14.92 -7.69 -59.92
C ASP A 108 14.52 -6.85 -61.15
N PHE A 109 13.83 -5.73 -60.91
CA PHE A 109 13.49 -4.71 -61.91
C PHE A 109 14.24 -3.41 -61.61
N LEU A 110 15.51 -3.51 -61.20
CA LEU A 110 16.34 -2.34 -60.96
C LEU A 110 16.91 -1.79 -62.27
N GLN A 111 16.47 -0.59 -62.65
CA GLN A 111 17.13 0.20 -63.69
C GLN A 111 18.03 1.26 -63.04
N GLY A 112 19.34 1.13 -63.23
CA GLY A 112 20.31 2.17 -62.89
C GLY A 112 20.72 2.27 -61.42
N LYS A 113 20.35 1.31 -60.57
CA LYS A 113 20.78 1.21 -59.16
C LYS A 113 21.08 -0.23 -58.76
N THR A 114 21.92 -0.43 -57.75
CA THR A 114 22.17 -1.73 -57.12
C THR A 114 21.13 -2.03 -56.04
N VAL A 115 21.02 -3.30 -55.65
CA VAL A 115 20.09 -3.72 -54.57
C VAL A 115 20.51 -3.12 -53.23
N GLN A 116 21.82 -2.99 -53.00
CA GLN A 116 22.34 -2.37 -51.78
C GLN A 116 21.92 -0.91 -51.70
N GLU A 117 22.05 -0.15 -52.79
CA GLU A 117 21.57 1.24 -52.86
C GLU A 117 20.06 1.35 -52.57
N MET A 118 19.24 0.39 -53.02
CA MET A 118 17.80 0.36 -52.68
C MET A 118 17.58 0.18 -51.16
N VAL A 119 18.30 -0.74 -50.53
CA VAL A 119 18.21 -0.96 -49.07
C VAL A 119 18.67 0.28 -48.31
N ASP A 120 19.81 0.85 -48.71
CA ASP A 120 20.37 2.04 -48.08
C ASP A 120 19.40 3.23 -48.19
N GLU A 121 18.75 3.43 -49.34
CA GLU A 121 17.71 4.44 -49.53
C GLU A 121 16.46 4.16 -48.69
N ALA A 122 16.02 2.91 -48.59
CA ALA A 122 14.83 2.53 -47.81
C ALA A 122 15.04 2.76 -46.30
N LEU A 123 16.27 2.58 -45.82
CA LEU A 123 16.67 2.79 -44.43
C LEU A 123 16.99 4.26 -44.10
N GLN A 124 17.03 5.17 -45.08
CA GLN A 124 17.20 6.59 -44.81
C GLN A 124 15.98 7.19 -44.12
N ARG A 125 16.25 8.07 -43.15
CA ARG A 125 15.22 8.79 -42.40
C ARG A 125 14.34 9.62 -43.34
N VAL A 126 13.02 9.48 -43.19
CA VAL A 126 12.03 10.26 -43.95
C VAL A 126 11.71 11.56 -43.18
N PRO A 127 11.76 12.74 -43.80
CA PRO A 127 11.38 13.99 -43.14
C PRO A 127 9.94 13.98 -42.64
N ASN A 128 9.70 14.41 -41.40
CA ASN A 128 8.38 14.48 -40.76
C ASN A 128 7.99 15.93 -40.42
N ALA A 129 7.73 16.75 -41.44
CA ALA A 129 7.41 18.16 -41.25
C ALA A 129 6.05 18.39 -40.56
N ASP A 130 5.10 17.46 -40.74
CA ASP A 130 3.73 17.56 -40.23
C ASP A 130 3.55 16.95 -38.82
N GLY A 131 4.60 16.34 -38.26
CA GLY A 131 4.56 15.73 -36.92
C GLY A 131 3.69 14.47 -36.82
N ASP A 132 3.61 13.67 -37.90
CA ASP A 132 2.89 12.40 -37.88
C ASP A 132 3.63 11.37 -37.01
N ARG A 133 2.94 10.87 -35.98
CA ARG A 133 3.50 9.88 -35.04
C ARG A 133 3.91 8.57 -35.72
N ASN A 134 3.21 8.15 -36.78
CA ASN A 134 3.54 6.92 -37.50
C ASN A 134 4.88 7.06 -38.22
N ILE A 135 5.17 8.23 -38.79
CA ILE A 135 6.44 8.51 -39.47
C ILE A 135 7.58 8.52 -38.45
N ASP A 136 7.37 9.09 -37.26
CA ASP A 136 8.37 9.07 -36.19
C ASP A 136 8.68 7.64 -35.73
N GLN A 137 7.66 6.79 -35.58
CA GLN A 137 7.85 5.38 -35.24
C GLN A 137 8.64 4.63 -36.31
N VAL A 138 8.28 4.77 -37.60
CA VAL A 138 9.00 4.09 -38.69
C VAL A 138 10.44 4.61 -38.82
N ASN A 139 10.67 5.90 -38.56
CA ASN A 139 12.03 6.45 -38.55
C ASN A 139 12.89 5.93 -37.40
N GLN A 140 12.32 5.68 -36.22
CA GLN A 140 13.05 5.02 -35.14
C GLN A 140 13.49 3.61 -35.56
N ILE A 141 12.59 2.86 -36.19
CA ILE A 141 12.87 1.51 -36.70
C ILE A 141 14.00 1.55 -37.74
N ARG A 142 14.01 2.55 -38.64
CA ARG A 142 15.09 2.75 -39.62
C ARG A 142 16.44 2.97 -38.96
N GLU A 143 16.50 3.84 -37.94
CA GLU A 143 17.73 4.15 -37.23
C GLU A 143 18.29 2.92 -36.53
N SER A 144 17.43 2.16 -35.86
CA SER A 144 17.80 0.92 -35.21
C SER A 144 18.24 -0.16 -36.22
N LEU A 145 17.52 -0.31 -37.34
CA LEU A 145 17.94 -1.19 -38.44
C LEU A 145 19.27 -0.78 -39.05
N ALA A 146 19.56 0.52 -39.14
CA ALA A 146 20.84 1.02 -39.64
C ALA A 146 21.98 0.73 -38.66
N ILE A 147 21.75 0.86 -37.34
CA ILE A 147 22.73 0.51 -36.29
C ILE A 147 23.00 -1.00 -36.28
N MET A 148 21.95 -1.83 -36.40
CA MET A 148 22.10 -3.28 -36.58
C MET A 148 22.67 -3.64 -37.97
N GLY A 149 22.57 -2.71 -38.91
CA GLY A 149 22.72 -2.85 -40.35
C GLY A 149 24.11 -2.59 -40.89
N ASP A 150 25.11 -2.34 -40.05
CA ASP A 150 26.55 -2.41 -40.42
C ASP A 150 26.96 -3.78 -41.00
N ASN A 151 26.03 -4.76 -41.01
CA ASN A 151 26.12 -6.06 -41.70
C ASN A 151 24.89 -6.41 -42.58
N SER A 152 23.98 -5.47 -42.85
CA SER A 152 22.79 -5.76 -43.67
C SER A 152 23.22 -6.05 -45.11
N THR A 153 23.00 -7.29 -45.52
CA THR A 153 23.45 -7.76 -46.83
C THR A 153 22.24 -7.75 -47.75
N ALA A 154 22.35 -7.16 -48.94
CA ALA A 154 21.29 -7.16 -49.94
C ALA A 154 21.64 -8.07 -51.13
N PHE A 155 20.68 -8.86 -51.60
CA PHE A 155 20.85 -9.72 -52.77
C PHE A 155 19.59 -9.76 -53.61
N SER A 156 19.74 -9.83 -54.94
CA SER A 156 18.61 -9.98 -55.86
C SER A 156 18.63 -11.28 -56.65
N LEU A 157 17.43 -11.82 -56.90
CA LEU A 157 17.22 -12.93 -57.81
C LEU A 157 16.34 -12.47 -58.98
N PRO A 158 16.80 -12.65 -60.24
CA PRO A 158 15.95 -12.41 -61.40
C PRO A 158 14.80 -13.43 -61.43
N GLN A 159 13.83 -13.20 -62.31
CA GLN A 159 12.74 -14.17 -62.47
C GLN A 159 13.30 -15.48 -63.05
N PRO A 160 13.06 -16.65 -62.42
CA PRO A 160 13.65 -17.92 -62.87
C PRO A 160 13.10 -18.39 -64.23
N HIS A 161 11.82 -18.16 -64.48
CA HIS A 161 11.16 -18.48 -65.75
C HIS A 161 9.86 -17.67 -65.88
N LEU A 162 9.43 -17.40 -67.11
CA LEU A 162 8.11 -16.85 -67.44
C LEU A 162 6.93 -17.69 -66.88
N GLN A 163 7.00 -19.03 -66.90
CA GLN A 163 5.92 -19.93 -66.45
C GLN A 163 6.07 -20.24 -64.96
N ARG A 164 5.61 -19.32 -64.11
CA ARG A 164 5.79 -19.38 -62.64
C ARG A 164 5.13 -20.61 -61.97
N THR A 165 4.10 -21.19 -62.57
CA THR A 165 3.35 -22.31 -61.98
C THR A 165 4.04 -23.66 -62.13
N LYS A 166 5.04 -23.77 -63.02
CA LYS A 166 5.74 -25.03 -63.31
C LYS A 166 7.15 -25.09 -62.74
N LEU A 167 7.56 -24.10 -61.94
CA LEU A 167 8.94 -23.98 -61.45
C LEU A 167 9.42 -25.21 -60.66
N CYS A 168 8.51 -25.92 -59.98
CA CYS A 168 8.85 -27.13 -59.22
C CYS A 168 9.13 -28.35 -60.10
N ASP A 169 8.59 -28.36 -61.33
CA ASP A 169 8.71 -29.47 -62.27
C ASP A 169 9.85 -29.26 -63.28
N MET A 170 10.49 -28.09 -63.25
CA MET A 170 11.54 -27.69 -64.18
C MET A 170 12.92 -28.11 -63.68
N SER A 171 13.77 -28.52 -64.61
CA SER A 171 15.20 -28.73 -64.37
C SER A 171 15.99 -27.41 -64.47
N ASP A 172 17.19 -27.38 -63.89
CA ASP A 172 18.07 -26.21 -63.95
C ASP A 172 18.39 -25.75 -65.39
N GLY A 173 18.35 -26.65 -66.37
CA GLY A 173 18.57 -26.33 -67.78
C GLY A 173 17.40 -25.58 -68.44
N GLU A 174 16.21 -25.62 -67.84
CA GLU A 174 15.02 -24.90 -68.31
C GLU A 174 14.89 -23.51 -67.68
N LEU A 175 15.64 -23.24 -66.61
CA LEU A 175 15.64 -21.96 -65.93
C LEU A 175 16.52 -20.95 -66.66
N ASP A 176 16.29 -19.67 -66.41
CA ASP A 176 17.16 -18.61 -66.87
C ASP A 176 18.61 -18.85 -66.37
N PRO A 177 19.62 -18.92 -67.24
CA PRO A 177 21.01 -19.15 -66.83
C PRO A 177 21.54 -18.10 -65.85
N ILE A 178 21.07 -16.85 -65.96
CA ILE A 178 21.42 -15.76 -65.05
C ILE A 178 20.82 -16.04 -63.67
N TYR A 179 19.58 -16.54 -63.62
CA TYR A 179 18.96 -16.96 -62.36
C TYR A 179 19.75 -18.09 -61.70
N VAL A 180 20.10 -19.14 -62.45
CA VAL A 180 20.87 -20.27 -61.91
C VAL A 180 22.20 -19.79 -61.32
N LYS A 181 22.93 -18.96 -62.06
CA LYS A 181 24.19 -18.36 -61.59
C LYS A 181 23.99 -17.52 -60.33
N LYS A 182 22.97 -16.65 -60.30
CA LYS A 182 22.65 -15.79 -59.14
C LYS A 182 22.20 -16.62 -57.92
N ARG A 183 21.43 -17.69 -58.14
CA ARG A 183 21.02 -18.62 -57.08
C ARG A 183 22.23 -19.30 -56.45
N ASP A 184 23.21 -19.71 -57.25
CA ASP A 184 24.41 -20.36 -56.71
C ASP A 184 25.32 -19.35 -55.98
N GLN A 185 25.41 -18.10 -56.47
CA GLN A 185 26.02 -17.00 -55.73
C GLN A 185 25.31 -16.70 -54.39
N LEU A 186 23.98 -16.79 -54.34
CA LEU A 186 23.22 -16.64 -53.10
C LEU A 186 23.58 -17.75 -52.10
N LYS A 187 23.73 -19.00 -52.55
CA LYS A 187 24.15 -20.10 -51.66
C LYS A 187 25.54 -19.84 -51.07
N GLU A 188 26.48 -19.36 -51.89
CA GLU A 188 27.83 -18.99 -51.44
C GLU A 188 27.77 -17.85 -50.42
N LEU A 189 26.99 -16.81 -50.70
CA LEU A 189 26.79 -15.68 -49.79
C LEU A 189 26.22 -16.12 -48.45
N VAL A 190 25.16 -16.93 -48.47
CA VAL A 190 24.53 -17.50 -47.28
C VAL A 190 25.55 -18.31 -46.48
N ALA A 191 26.33 -19.18 -47.13
CA ALA A 191 27.38 -19.95 -46.47
C ALA A 191 28.45 -19.05 -45.82
N ALA A 192 28.76 -17.90 -46.41
CA ALA A 192 29.74 -16.96 -45.88
C ALA A 192 29.23 -16.17 -44.65
N ILE A 193 27.93 -15.85 -44.58
CA ILE A 193 27.35 -15.04 -43.49
C ILE A 193 26.82 -15.86 -42.32
N ILE A 194 26.51 -17.15 -42.51
CA ILE A 194 26.00 -18.01 -41.43
C ILE A 194 27.04 -18.08 -40.30
N ARG A 195 26.54 -17.95 -39.06
CA ARG A 195 27.31 -18.16 -37.84
C ARG A 195 26.54 -19.07 -36.87
N PRO A 196 27.24 -19.77 -35.96
CA PRO A 196 26.60 -20.49 -34.88
C PRO A 196 25.69 -19.57 -34.07
N LYS A 197 24.56 -20.10 -33.62
CA LYS A 197 23.62 -19.35 -32.79
C LYS A 197 24.21 -19.10 -31.41
N VAL A 198 24.44 -17.85 -31.03
CA VAL A 198 25.02 -17.50 -29.71
C VAL A 198 23.94 -16.96 -28.78
N VAL A 199 23.79 -17.58 -27.62
CA VAL A 199 22.93 -17.12 -26.51
C VAL A 199 23.79 -17.09 -25.25
N GLN A 200 23.76 -15.97 -24.52
CA GLN A 200 24.57 -15.75 -23.30
C GLN A 200 26.08 -15.97 -23.54
N GLY A 201 26.59 -15.45 -24.66
CA GLY A 201 27.99 -15.60 -25.06
C GLY A 201 28.41 -17.04 -25.44
N LYS A 202 27.49 -18.00 -25.49
CA LYS A 202 27.77 -19.40 -25.84
C LYS A 202 27.05 -19.83 -27.11
N SER A 203 27.77 -20.52 -27.99
CA SER A 203 27.17 -21.18 -29.15
C SER A 203 26.29 -22.34 -28.70
N LEU A 204 25.04 -22.35 -29.14
CA LEU A 204 24.08 -23.39 -28.79
C LEU A 204 24.33 -24.67 -29.57
N ASN A 205 24.30 -25.81 -28.87
CA ASN A 205 24.15 -27.12 -29.50
C ASN A 205 22.67 -27.46 -29.76
N GLY A 206 22.40 -28.58 -30.45
CA GLY A 206 21.03 -28.96 -30.82
C GLY A 206 20.08 -29.14 -29.62
N LYS A 207 20.54 -29.68 -28.49
CA LYS A 207 19.72 -29.86 -27.29
C LYS A 207 19.40 -28.51 -26.63
N GLU A 208 20.39 -27.64 -26.55
CA GLU A 208 20.22 -26.30 -25.98
C GLU A 208 19.32 -25.43 -26.85
N PHE A 209 19.44 -25.55 -28.18
CA PHE A 209 18.55 -24.89 -29.13
C PHE A 209 17.09 -25.31 -28.96
N VAL A 210 16.82 -26.61 -28.77
CA VAL A 210 15.46 -27.10 -28.50
C VAL A 210 14.93 -26.58 -27.16
N SER A 211 15.73 -26.61 -26.10
CA SER A 211 15.31 -26.07 -24.80
C SER A 211 15.06 -24.57 -24.84
N PHE A 212 15.88 -23.83 -25.60
CA PHE A 212 15.67 -22.42 -25.89
C PHE A 212 14.35 -22.19 -26.64
N LEU A 213 14.09 -22.97 -27.69
CA LEU A 213 12.86 -22.90 -28.47
C LEU A 213 11.61 -23.15 -27.60
N GLU A 214 11.62 -24.18 -26.75
CA GLU A 214 10.51 -24.49 -25.84
C GLU A 214 10.19 -23.31 -24.92
N LYS A 215 11.21 -22.66 -24.34
CA LYS A 215 11.04 -21.50 -23.46
C LYS A 215 10.45 -20.30 -24.20
N ILE A 216 10.91 -20.02 -25.41
CA ILE A 216 10.40 -18.91 -26.22
C ILE A 216 8.95 -19.19 -26.66
N LEU A 217 8.63 -20.43 -27.03
CA LEU A 217 7.27 -20.83 -27.38
C LEU A 217 6.32 -20.75 -26.18
N GLU A 218 6.76 -21.13 -24.98
CA GLU A 218 5.97 -21.01 -23.76
C GLU A 218 5.61 -19.55 -23.48
N ALA A 219 6.58 -18.63 -23.59
CA ALA A 219 6.37 -17.20 -23.45
C ALA A 219 5.40 -16.65 -24.53
N LEU A 220 5.60 -17.03 -25.80
CA LEU A 220 4.72 -16.63 -26.91
C LEU A 220 3.27 -17.12 -26.71
N ASN A 221 3.07 -18.37 -26.29
CA ASN A 221 1.75 -19.00 -26.18
C ASN A 221 0.97 -18.54 -24.94
N LYS A 222 1.63 -18.20 -23.84
CA LYS A 222 0.98 -17.60 -22.67
C LYS A 222 0.45 -16.17 -22.93
N GLY A 223 0.72 -15.63 -24.11
CA GLY A 223 0.35 -14.25 -24.45
C GLY A 223 1.22 -13.22 -23.76
N GLU A 224 2.38 -13.64 -23.23
CA GLU A 224 3.41 -12.74 -22.66
C GLU A 224 4.12 -11.93 -23.76
N ILE A 225 3.91 -12.30 -25.03
CA ILE A 225 4.36 -11.56 -26.20
C ILE A 225 3.13 -11.21 -27.07
N PRO A 226 2.67 -9.95 -27.04
CA PRO A 226 1.57 -9.50 -27.86
C PRO A 226 2.07 -9.29 -29.29
N SER A 227 1.10 -9.14 -30.16
CA SER A 227 1.24 -9.27 -31.59
C SER A 227 0.83 -8.01 -32.33
N THR A 228 0.51 -6.94 -31.60
CA THR A 228 0.21 -5.58 -32.10
C THR A 228 0.49 -4.52 -31.03
N GLY A 229 1.26 -4.86 -29.99
CA GLY A 229 1.64 -3.95 -28.91
C GLY A 229 3.13 -4.09 -28.62
N SER A 230 3.75 -3.06 -28.06
CA SER A 230 5.18 -3.11 -27.73
C SER A 230 5.45 -4.28 -26.78
N LEU A 231 6.37 -5.17 -27.15
CA LEU A 231 6.79 -6.33 -26.36
C LEU A 231 7.10 -5.96 -24.91
N VAL A 232 7.66 -4.76 -24.77
CA VAL A 232 8.00 -4.05 -23.54
C VAL A 232 6.83 -3.98 -22.57
N GLU A 233 5.63 -3.61 -23.03
CA GLU A 233 4.48 -3.40 -22.14
C GLU A 233 4.04 -4.69 -21.45
N VAL A 234 4.17 -5.83 -22.13
CA VAL A 234 3.68 -7.11 -21.60
C VAL A 234 4.70 -7.75 -20.67
N PHE A 235 5.99 -7.69 -21.00
CA PHE A 235 7.03 -8.08 -20.05
C PHE A 235 7.05 -7.17 -18.81
N ASN A 236 6.80 -5.87 -19.00
CA ASN A 236 6.70 -4.92 -17.89
C ASN A 236 5.43 -5.12 -17.06
N LYS A 237 4.33 -5.63 -17.63
CA LYS A 237 3.11 -5.89 -16.86
C LYS A 237 3.35 -6.83 -15.68
N GLY A 238 4.06 -7.95 -15.90
CA GLY A 238 4.37 -8.89 -14.82
C GLY A 238 5.29 -8.30 -13.75
N ILE A 239 6.18 -7.36 -14.13
CA ILE A 239 7.03 -6.62 -13.17
C ILE A 239 6.19 -5.60 -12.40
N LEU A 240 5.34 -4.85 -13.10
CA LEU A 240 4.39 -3.89 -12.54
C LEU A 240 3.54 -4.55 -11.45
N GLU A 241 2.97 -5.72 -11.72
CA GLU A 241 2.18 -6.47 -10.73
C GLU A 241 3.00 -6.86 -9.49
N ARG A 242 4.27 -7.27 -9.66
CA ARG A 242 5.17 -7.58 -8.53
C ARG A 242 5.57 -6.33 -7.75
N CYS A 243 5.88 -5.23 -8.43
CA CYS A 243 6.17 -3.94 -7.83
C CYS A 243 4.99 -3.41 -7.02
N MET A 244 3.77 -3.49 -7.57
CA MET A 244 2.55 -3.11 -6.88
C MET A 244 2.26 -4.02 -5.70
N LYS A 245 2.56 -5.31 -5.80
CA LYS A 245 2.44 -6.24 -4.67
C LYS A 245 3.40 -5.85 -3.53
N LEU A 246 4.67 -5.59 -3.85
CA LEU A 246 5.67 -5.13 -2.88
C LEU A 246 5.24 -3.82 -2.21
N TYR A 247 4.75 -2.84 -2.98
CA TYR A 247 4.23 -1.58 -2.46
C TYR A 247 3.06 -1.81 -1.48
N ASN A 248 2.10 -2.65 -1.86
CA ASN A 248 0.95 -2.97 -1.01
C ASN A 248 1.33 -3.71 0.26
N GLU A 249 2.28 -4.64 0.21
CA GLU A 249 2.78 -5.36 1.39
C GLU A 249 3.45 -4.39 2.37
N ARG A 250 4.38 -3.55 1.89
CA ARG A 250 5.06 -2.53 2.71
C ARG A 250 4.11 -1.55 3.38
N MET A 251 3.15 -1.02 2.61
CA MET A 251 2.15 -0.08 3.15
C MET A 251 1.12 -0.78 4.05
N GLY A 252 0.82 -2.06 3.79
CA GLY A 252 -0.12 -2.86 4.57
C GLY A 252 0.40 -3.31 5.93
N GLU A 253 1.72 -3.40 6.11
CA GLU A 253 2.36 -3.75 7.40
C GLU A 253 2.32 -2.59 8.43
N LEU A 254 1.89 -1.39 8.02
CA LEU A 254 1.86 -0.21 8.88
C LEU A 254 0.72 -0.25 9.91
N GLY A 255 1.04 0.17 11.13
CA GLY A 255 0.06 0.37 12.20
C GLY A 255 -0.66 1.72 12.05
N TYR A 256 -1.88 1.71 11.51
CA TYR A 256 -2.73 2.90 11.40
C TYR A 256 -3.48 3.19 12.72
N PRO A 257 -3.74 4.46 13.09
CA PRO A 257 -3.47 5.68 12.32
C PRO A 257 -2.06 6.28 12.53
N LEU A 258 -1.52 6.91 11.49
CA LEU A 258 -0.23 7.60 11.47
C LEU A 258 -0.39 9.10 11.21
N SER A 259 0.62 9.88 11.63
CA SER A 259 0.73 11.29 11.24
C SER A 259 0.91 11.44 9.73
N GLU A 260 0.44 12.56 9.16
CA GLU A 260 0.58 12.81 7.71
C GLU A 260 2.04 12.80 7.27
N HIS A 261 2.94 13.41 8.05
CA HIS A 261 4.37 13.41 7.75
C HIS A 261 4.97 12.00 7.77
N SER A 262 4.65 11.19 8.79
CA SER A 262 5.14 9.81 8.89
C SER A 262 4.64 8.93 7.75
N LEU A 263 3.36 9.07 7.39
CA LEU A 263 2.77 8.31 6.29
C LEU A 263 3.38 8.72 4.94
N GLN A 264 3.60 10.02 4.72
CA GLN A 264 4.25 10.53 3.51
C GLN A 264 5.70 10.06 3.40
N GLN A 265 6.46 10.11 4.50
CA GLN A 265 7.84 9.64 4.51
C GLN A 265 7.94 8.15 4.13
N VAL A 266 7.11 7.29 4.73
CA VAL A 266 7.09 5.86 4.40
C VAL A 266 6.63 5.62 2.97
N HIS A 267 5.65 6.40 2.48
CA HIS A 267 5.25 6.37 1.07
C HIS A 267 6.43 6.68 0.15
N ASP A 268 7.17 7.77 0.41
CA ASP A 268 8.29 8.21 -0.42
C ASP A 268 9.44 7.18 -0.41
N GLU A 269 9.75 6.62 0.76
CA GLU A 269 10.76 5.55 0.92
C GLU A 269 10.35 4.27 0.16
N THR A 270 9.11 3.82 0.34
CA THR A 270 8.58 2.61 -0.32
C THR A 270 8.48 2.82 -1.84
N ARG A 271 8.04 4.00 -2.27
CA ARG A 271 7.99 4.37 -3.69
C ARG A 271 9.39 4.34 -4.29
N HIS A 272 10.39 4.86 -3.59
CA HIS A 272 11.77 4.82 -4.04
C HIS A 272 12.31 3.39 -4.15
N GLU A 273 12.05 2.53 -3.16
CA GLU A 273 12.40 1.10 -3.19
C GLU A 273 11.77 0.40 -4.41
N VAL A 274 10.46 0.58 -4.60
CA VAL A 274 9.71 -0.04 -5.70
C VAL A 274 10.19 0.47 -7.05
N MET A 275 10.47 1.77 -7.17
CA MET A 275 10.98 2.37 -8.41
C MET A 275 12.37 1.85 -8.76
N LYS A 276 13.24 1.66 -7.77
CA LYS A 276 14.56 1.05 -7.97
C LYS A 276 14.45 -0.40 -8.45
N VAL A 277 13.58 -1.20 -7.83
CA VAL A 277 13.33 -2.59 -8.26
C VAL A 277 12.76 -2.63 -9.68
N PHE A 278 11.88 -1.69 -10.01
CA PHE A 278 11.36 -1.56 -11.37
C PHE A 278 12.48 -1.21 -12.35
N ASP A 279 13.34 -0.24 -12.02
CA ASP A 279 14.46 0.20 -12.87
C ASP A 279 15.47 -0.92 -13.18
N GLU A 280 15.72 -1.80 -12.21
CA GLU A 280 16.61 -2.94 -12.38
C GLU A 280 16.01 -4.07 -13.24
N GLN A 281 14.69 -4.16 -13.33
CA GLN A 281 14.00 -5.31 -13.94
C GLN A 281 13.23 -4.97 -15.22
N HIS A 282 12.83 -3.72 -15.42
CA HIS A 282 11.98 -3.33 -16.56
C HIS A 282 12.69 -3.52 -17.90
N PHE A 283 11.86 -3.76 -18.90
CA PHE A 283 12.21 -3.94 -20.28
C PHE A 283 11.98 -2.61 -21.01
N GLY A 284 12.72 -2.34 -22.08
CA GLY A 284 12.44 -1.24 -23.00
C GLY A 284 13.01 0.10 -22.59
N HIS A 285 14.31 0.39 -22.69
CA HIS A 285 14.84 1.71 -22.25
C HIS A 285 14.26 2.90 -23.03
N HIS A 286 13.93 2.72 -24.31
CA HIS A 286 13.31 3.76 -25.14
C HIS A 286 11.79 3.96 -24.85
N HIS A 287 11.10 2.92 -24.35
CA HIS A 287 9.69 2.95 -23.93
C HIS A 287 9.51 2.96 -22.39
N ALA A 288 10.62 2.98 -21.63
CA ALA A 288 10.65 2.85 -20.18
C ALA A 288 9.92 4.00 -19.52
N LYS A 289 10.05 5.22 -20.07
CA LYS A 289 9.40 6.41 -19.52
C LYS A 289 7.89 6.23 -19.37
N GLN A 290 7.22 5.69 -20.39
CA GLN A 290 5.78 5.46 -20.33
C GLN A 290 5.40 4.36 -19.33
N SER A 291 6.24 3.32 -19.18
CA SER A 291 6.03 2.26 -18.19
C SER A 291 6.28 2.73 -16.75
N VAL A 292 7.27 3.61 -16.56
CA VAL A 292 7.60 4.28 -15.29
C VAL A 292 6.48 5.23 -14.89
N ASP A 293 6.02 6.07 -15.81
CA ASP A 293 4.90 7.00 -15.58
C ASP A 293 3.64 6.22 -15.17
N ARG A 294 3.37 5.08 -15.84
CA ARG A 294 2.25 4.20 -15.50
C ARG A 294 2.37 3.55 -14.12
N LEU A 295 3.56 3.10 -13.73
CA LEU A 295 3.79 2.59 -12.37
C LEU A 295 3.55 3.67 -11.33
N ASP A 296 4.01 4.89 -11.59
CA ASP A 296 3.81 6.01 -10.69
C ASP A 296 2.32 6.36 -10.52
N GLU A 297 1.56 6.38 -11.62
CA GLU A 297 0.11 6.59 -11.59
C GLU A 297 -0.63 5.55 -10.75
N GLU A 298 -0.28 4.26 -10.89
CA GLU A 298 -0.89 3.19 -10.09
C GLU A 298 -0.49 3.26 -8.61
N ILE A 299 0.77 3.60 -8.29
CA ILE A 299 1.22 3.84 -6.92
C ILE A 299 0.42 4.98 -6.28
N LEU A 300 0.28 6.11 -6.98
CA LEU A 300 -0.49 7.27 -6.50
C LEU A 300 -1.97 6.94 -6.26
N LYS A 301 -2.56 6.11 -7.13
CA LYS A 301 -3.95 5.66 -6.99
C LYS A 301 -4.13 4.78 -5.76
N VAL A 302 -3.23 3.84 -5.51
CA VAL A 302 -3.28 2.99 -4.32
C VAL A 302 -2.97 3.80 -3.06
N TYR A 303 -2.04 4.76 -3.11
CA TYR A 303 -1.72 5.63 -2.00
C TYR A 303 -2.94 6.42 -1.50
N LYS A 304 -3.79 6.90 -2.41
CA LYS A 304 -5.07 7.56 -2.04
C LYS A 304 -5.97 6.66 -1.19
N ASN A 305 -6.00 5.35 -1.45
CA ASN A 305 -6.79 4.42 -0.64
C ASN A 305 -6.23 4.30 0.78
N PHE A 306 -4.89 4.26 0.92
CA PHE A 306 -4.24 4.25 2.23
C PHE A 306 -4.44 5.55 3.01
N LEU A 307 -4.45 6.70 2.33
CA LEU A 307 -4.79 7.99 2.95
C LEU A 307 -6.21 7.98 3.53
N MET A 308 -7.20 7.53 2.75
CA MET A 308 -8.59 7.42 3.20
C MET A 308 -8.73 6.44 4.37
N ALA A 309 -8.03 5.29 4.32
CA ALA A 309 -8.04 4.33 5.41
C ALA A 309 -7.40 4.91 6.70
N ASN A 310 -6.30 5.65 6.58
CA ASN A 310 -5.64 6.33 7.70
C ASN A 310 -6.56 7.38 8.34
N GLU A 311 -7.21 8.21 7.52
CA GLU A 311 -8.16 9.23 7.98
C GLU A 311 -9.36 8.61 8.70
N TYR A 312 -9.88 7.51 8.18
CA TYR A 312 -10.97 6.77 8.82
C TYR A 312 -10.57 6.24 10.21
N GLN A 313 -9.39 5.61 10.33
CA GLN A 313 -8.91 5.10 11.62
C GLN A 313 -8.60 6.23 12.61
N SER A 314 -8.01 7.33 12.15
CA SER A 314 -7.75 8.51 12.96
C SER A 314 -9.06 9.11 13.50
N SER A 315 -10.06 9.27 12.64
CA SER A 315 -11.38 9.77 13.04
C SER A 315 -12.05 8.87 14.07
N LYS A 316 -12.01 7.54 13.85
CA LYS A 316 -12.59 6.56 14.77
C LYS A 316 -11.92 6.61 16.15
N LEU A 317 -10.60 6.71 16.21
CA LEU A 317 -9.84 6.81 17.44
C LEU A 317 -10.17 8.11 18.20
N CYS A 318 -10.09 9.24 17.52
CA CYS A 318 -10.30 10.55 18.15
C CYS A 318 -11.78 10.78 18.53
N GLU A 319 -12.74 10.24 17.78
CA GLU A 319 -14.16 10.22 18.18
C GLU A 319 -14.34 9.40 19.47
N ALA A 320 -13.75 8.20 19.57
CA ALA A 320 -13.88 7.38 20.76
C ALA A 320 -13.30 8.07 22.02
N LEU A 321 -12.18 8.78 21.87
CA LEU A 321 -11.59 9.59 22.94
C LEU A 321 -12.48 10.79 23.30
N TYR A 322 -13.04 11.46 22.29
CA TYR A 322 -14.00 12.55 22.48
C TYR A 322 -15.22 12.09 23.26
N THR A 323 -15.89 11.02 22.82
CA THR A 323 -17.08 10.48 23.51
C THR A 323 -16.76 10.06 24.94
N ARG A 324 -15.62 9.37 25.17
CA ARG A 324 -15.20 8.98 26.52
C ARG A 324 -15.02 10.20 27.43
N CYS A 325 -14.45 11.27 26.90
CA CYS A 325 -14.26 12.49 27.67
C CYS A 325 -15.59 13.22 27.92
N ASP A 326 -16.46 13.30 26.92
CA ASP A 326 -17.80 13.91 27.03
C ASP A 326 -18.62 13.20 28.12
N ASP A 327 -18.65 11.86 28.09
CA ASP A 327 -19.30 11.03 29.12
C ASP A 327 -18.72 11.29 30.52
N LEU A 328 -17.39 11.43 30.63
CA LEU A 328 -16.73 11.75 31.90
C LEU A 328 -17.14 13.14 32.40
N MET A 329 -17.19 14.14 31.51
CA MET A 329 -17.60 15.50 31.86
C MET A 329 -19.06 15.53 32.34
N ASP A 330 -19.96 14.82 31.67
CA ASP A 330 -21.35 14.70 32.08
C ASP A 330 -21.49 14.04 33.46
N GLN A 331 -20.73 12.98 33.73
CA GLN A 331 -20.70 12.35 35.06
C GLN A 331 -20.19 13.30 36.14
N LEU A 332 -19.15 14.09 35.85
CA LEU A 332 -18.60 15.08 36.77
C LEU A 332 -19.54 16.27 37.00
N GLN A 333 -20.39 16.61 36.03
CA GLN A 333 -21.42 17.64 36.22
C GLN A 333 -22.51 17.20 37.21
N VAL A 334 -22.84 15.91 37.29
CA VAL A 334 -23.94 15.38 38.12
C VAL A 334 -23.45 14.70 39.42
N MET A 335 -22.20 14.92 39.84
CA MET A 335 -21.65 14.37 41.12
C MET A 335 -22.56 14.68 42.30
N LYS A 336 -22.73 13.76 43.26
CA LYS A 336 -23.64 13.99 44.40
C LYS A 336 -23.13 15.11 45.27
N LEU A 337 -21.84 15.09 45.58
CA LEU A 337 -21.15 16.14 46.31
C LEU A 337 -20.35 17.00 45.31
N PRO A 338 -20.65 18.31 45.17
CA PRO A 338 -19.91 19.16 44.25
C PRO A 338 -18.48 19.36 44.75
N SER A 339 -17.50 19.11 43.86
CA SER A 339 -16.08 19.40 44.08
C SER A 339 -15.44 19.96 42.81
N MET A 340 -14.87 21.15 42.94
CA MET A 340 -14.14 21.84 41.87
C MET A 340 -12.80 21.15 41.60
N ALA A 341 -12.13 20.64 42.64
CA ALA A 341 -10.85 19.94 42.49
C ALA A 341 -11.00 18.63 41.69
N LYS A 342 -12.06 17.86 41.95
CA LYS A 342 -12.37 16.63 41.20
C LYS A 342 -12.73 16.91 39.74
N PHE A 343 -13.50 17.97 39.48
CA PHE A 343 -13.81 18.41 38.12
C PHE A 343 -12.54 18.80 37.35
N ASN A 344 -11.68 19.64 37.94
CA ASN A 344 -10.43 20.09 37.31
C ASN A 344 -9.45 18.92 37.05
N ALA A 345 -9.42 17.92 37.95
CA ALA A 345 -8.61 16.73 37.75
C ALA A 345 -9.10 15.90 36.54
N GLY A 346 -10.41 15.68 36.42
CA GLY A 346 -11.00 15.00 35.26
C GLY A 346 -10.82 15.78 33.96
N PHE A 347 -10.94 17.11 34.01
CA PHE A 347 -10.67 18.00 32.88
C PHE A 347 -9.23 17.84 32.37
N LEU A 348 -8.25 17.89 33.28
CA LEU A 348 -6.84 17.75 32.93
C LEU A 348 -6.55 16.36 32.37
N GLN A 349 -7.11 15.32 32.98
CA GLN A 349 -7.00 13.94 32.50
C GLN A 349 -7.52 13.80 31.07
N CYS A 350 -8.69 14.37 30.78
CA CYS A 350 -9.25 14.40 29.44
C CYS A 350 -8.31 15.04 28.43
N ASN A 351 -7.81 16.26 28.73
CA ASN A 351 -6.94 16.98 27.81
C ASN A 351 -5.63 16.23 27.56
N GLN A 352 -5.02 15.67 28.60
CA GLN A 352 -3.80 14.87 28.49
C GLN A 352 -4.03 13.58 27.69
N SER A 353 -5.08 12.82 28.02
CA SER A 353 -5.39 11.57 27.29
C SER A 353 -5.67 11.83 25.81
N PHE A 354 -6.34 12.93 25.48
CA PHE A 354 -6.60 13.30 24.10
C PHE A 354 -5.30 13.71 23.38
N GLU A 355 -4.46 14.55 24.00
CA GLU A 355 -3.20 14.99 23.40
C GLU A 355 -2.22 13.83 23.14
N GLU A 356 -2.15 12.87 24.05
CA GLU A 356 -1.27 11.70 23.98
C GLU A 356 -1.79 10.60 23.04
N GLU A 357 -3.08 10.28 23.08
CA GLU A 357 -3.65 9.12 22.37
C GLU A 357 -4.22 9.48 20.98
N CYS A 358 -4.74 10.69 20.74
CA CYS A 358 -5.29 11.06 19.43
C CYS A 358 -4.15 11.40 18.45
N VAL A 359 -4.08 10.62 17.37
CA VAL A 359 -3.04 10.69 16.33
C VAL A 359 -3.68 10.67 14.94
N GLY A 360 -3.04 11.36 13.99
CA GLY A 360 -3.41 11.36 12.58
C GLY A 360 -4.10 12.65 12.11
N PRO A 361 -4.56 12.67 10.84
CA PRO A 361 -5.06 13.89 10.18
C PRO A 361 -6.29 14.49 10.90
N SER A 362 -7.11 13.66 11.55
CA SER A 362 -8.33 14.10 12.21
C SER A 362 -8.08 14.85 13.52
N LYS A 363 -6.85 14.78 14.08
CA LYS A 363 -6.51 15.39 15.38
C LYS A 363 -6.88 16.86 15.46
N ILE A 364 -6.50 17.66 14.47
CA ILE A 364 -6.72 19.12 14.48
C ILE A 364 -8.23 19.46 14.54
N SER A 365 -9.05 18.73 13.78
CA SER A 365 -10.50 18.91 13.76
C SER A 365 -11.13 18.54 15.12
N TYR A 366 -10.72 17.41 15.69
CA TYR A 366 -11.21 16.95 16.98
C TYR A 366 -10.71 17.78 18.16
N GLU A 367 -9.49 18.33 18.09
CA GLU A 367 -8.94 19.23 19.11
C GLU A 367 -9.80 20.48 19.26
N GLN A 368 -10.23 21.08 18.14
CA GLN A 368 -11.15 22.23 18.17
C GLN A 368 -12.52 21.86 18.75
N ARG A 369 -13.04 20.66 18.46
CA ARG A 369 -14.30 20.17 19.02
C ARG A 369 -14.19 19.89 20.52
N MET A 370 -13.12 19.23 20.93
CA MET A 370 -12.80 18.90 22.32
C MET A 370 -12.71 20.17 23.16
N LYS A 371 -11.95 21.16 22.70
CA LYS A 371 -11.82 22.45 23.40
C LYS A 371 -13.17 23.14 23.62
N LYS A 372 -14.03 23.19 22.60
CA LYS A 372 -15.38 23.78 22.71
C LYS A 372 -16.26 23.02 23.71
N MET A 373 -16.21 21.69 23.70
CA MET A 373 -16.96 20.87 24.64
C MET A 373 -16.48 21.10 26.07
N LEU A 374 -15.17 21.06 26.30
CA LEU A 374 -14.54 21.29 27.60
C LEU A 374 -14.87 22.69 28.16
N ASP A 375 -14.75 23.74 27.35
CA ASP A 375 -15.08 25.11 27.74
C ASP A 375 -16.58 25.23 28.13
N LYS A 376 -17.47 24.62 27.34
CA LYS A 376 -18.91 24.59 27.62
C LYS A 376 -19.20 23.87 28.93
N SER A 377 -18.66 22.67 29.11
CA SER A 377 -18.83 21.86 30.32
C SER A 377 -18.32 22.57 31.57
N GLN A 378 -17.16 23.23 31.48
CA GLN A 378 -16.62 24.03 32.58
C GLN A 378 -17.53 25.20 32.95
N SER A 379 -18.03 25.94 31.96
CA SER A 379 -18.93 27.08 32.20
C SER A 379 -20.26 26.67 32.86
N LEU A 380 -20.83 25.54 32.43
CA LEU A 380 -22.05 24.97 33.01
C LEU A 380 -21.81 24.51 34.45
N PHE A 381 -20.70 23.83 34.70
CA PHE A 381 -20.32 23.39 36.04
C PHE A 381 -20.17 24.56 37.01
N ILE A 382 -19.41 25.60 36.64
CA ILE A 382 -19.16 26.77 37.50
C ILE A 382 -20.47 27.50 37.84
N LYS A 383 -21.39 27.63 36.87
CA LYS A 383 -22.67 28.31 37.07
C LYS A 383 -23.52 27.64 38.16
N GLU A 384 -23.56 26.31 38.14
CA GLU A 384 -24.40 25.52 39.06
C GLU A 384 -23.67 25.16 40.37
N TYR A 385 -22.34 25.15 40.37
CA TYR A 385 -21.48 24.72 41.48
C TYR A 385 -21.79 25.47 42.78
N ASN A 386 -21.79 26.81 42.75
CA ASN A 386 -21.95 27.60 43.97
C ASN A 386 -23.33 27.42 44.61
N HIS A 387 -24.39 27.31 43.80
CA HIS A 387 -25.74 27.05 44.29
C HIS A 387 -25.88 25.66 44.90
N ARG A 388 -25.33 24.63 44.25
CA ARG A 388 -25.33 23.26 44.78
C ARG A 388 -24.50 23.13 46.04
N LEU A 389 -23.34 23.78 46.08
CA LEU A 389 -22.49 23.84 47.26
C LEU A 389 -23.21 24.49 48.43
N PHE A 390 -23.85 25.64 48.21
CA PHE A 390 -24.64 26.32 49.23
C PHE A 390 -25.72 25.40 49.83
N ASN A 391 -26.51 24.74 48.99
CA ASN A 391 -27.56 23.81 49.43
C ASN A 391 -26.99 22.64 50.25
N TRP A 392 -25.85 22.08 49.83
CA TRP A 392 -25.16 21.03 50.56
C TRP A 392 -24.58 21.50 51.89
N LEU A 393 -24.01 22.71 51.96
CA LEU A 393 -23.49 23.29 53.20
C LEU A 393 -24.61 23.54 54.21
N VAL A 394 -25.78 24.01 53.78
CA VAL A 394 -26.96 24.17 54.64
C VAL A 394 -27.43 22.82 55.19
N ALA A 395 -27.57 21.81 54.32
CA ALA A 395 -27.94 20.46 54.73
C ALA A 395 -26.91 19.85 55.69
N PHE A 396 -25.61 20.02 55.39
CA PHE A 396 -24.51 19.55 56.22
C PHE A 396 -24.53 20.21 57.61
N ALA A 397 -24.74 21.53 57.69
CA ALA A 397 -24.83 22.25 58.96
C ALA A 397 -25.97 21.71 59.84
N LEU A 398 -27.16 21.49 59.27
CA LEU A 398 -28.31 20.92 59.98
C LEU A 398 -28.04 19.50 60.47
N VAL A 399 -27.44 18.64 59.64
CA VAL A 399 -27.05 17.28 60.04
C VAL A 399 -26.02 17.33 61.18
N MET A 400 -25.03 18.22 61.10
CA MET A 400 -23.98 18.36 62.12
C MET A 400 -24.51 18.88 63.46
N VAL A 401 -25.55 19.71 63.47
CA VAL A 401 -26.27 20.08 64.72
C VAL A 401 -26.87 18.84 65.38
N VAL A 402 -27.56 17.99 64.61
CA VAL A 402 -28.18 16.75 65.13
C VAL A 402 -27.10 15.78 65.63
N VAL A 403 -26.02 15.59 64.87
CA VAL A 403 -24.89 14.72 65.24
C VAL A 403 -24.18 15.23 66.49
N GLY A 404 -23.87 16.53 66.54
CA GLY A 404 -23.22 17.16 67.70
C GLY A 404 -24.03 16.98 68.98
N ARG A 405 -25.35 17.20 68.91
CA ARG A 405 -26.26 17.12 70.05
C ARG A 405 -26.56 15.69 70.51
N PHE A 406 -26.85 14.79 69.58
CA PHE A 406 -27.41 13.47 69.91
C PHE A 406 -26.42 12.31 69.78
N VAL A 407 -25.37 12.44 68.98
CA VAL A 407 -24.41 11.35 68.71
C VAL A 407 -23.11 11.57 69.48
N ILE A 408 -22.42 12.69 69.26
CA ILE A 408 -21.09 12.95 69.82
C ILE A 408 -21.19 13.63 71.20
N LYS A 409 -22.31 14.33 71.48
CA LYS A 409 -22.53 15.14 72.70
C LYS A 409 -21.42 16.17 72.93
N PHE A 410 -20.92 16.76 71.85
CA PHE A 410 -19.84 17.75 71.89
C PHE A 410 -20.40 19.13 71.58
N ILE A 411 -20.56 19.95 72.64
CA ILE A 411 -21.25 21.24 72.60
C ILE A 411 -20.56 22.22 71.64
N LEU A 412 -19.22 22.20 71.56
CA LEU A 412 -18.48 23.11 70.67
C LEU A 412 -18.79 22.85 69.19
N LEU A 413 -18.99 21.58 68.79
CA LEU A 413 -19.38 21.22 67.43
C LEU A 413 -20.81 21.65 67.12
N GLU A 414 -21.73 21.52 68.09
CA GLU A 414 -23.09 22.03 67.97
C GLU A 414 -23.10 23.55 67.78
N ILE A 415 -22.34 24.30 68.59
CA ILE A 415 -22.23 25.76 68.47
C ILE A 415 -21.64 26.15 67.11
N ALA A 416 -20.57 25.49 66.67
CA ALA A 416 -19.96 25.75 65.36
C ALA A 416 -20.92 25.48 64.19
N ALA A 417 -21.70 24.40 64.26
CA ALA A 417 -22.69 24.07 63.24
C ALA A 417 -23.86 25.09 63.20
N TRP A 418 -24.32 25.56 64.37
CA TRP A 418 -25.31 26.64 64.44
C TRP A 418 -24.78 27.97 63.91
N ILE A 419 -23.53 28.33 64.21
CA ILE A 419 -22.89 29.53 63.66
C ILE A 419 -22.84 29.46 62.14
N LEU A 420 -22.42 28.32 61.57
CA LEU A 420 -22.38 28.10 60.12
C LEU A 420 -23.78 28.19 59.50
N PHE A 421 -24.79 27.55 60.11
CA PHE A 421 -26.17 27.59 59.62
C PHE A 421 -26.75 29.01 59.65
N ILE A 422 -26.58 29.72 60.76
CA ILE A 422 -27.03 31.12 60.91
C ILE A 422 -26.30 32.00 59.90
N PHE A 423 -24.99 31.83 59.72
CA PHE A 423 -24.24 32.57 58.72
C PHE A 423 -24.83 32.38 57.31
N LEU A 424 -25.07 31.14 56.88
CA LEU A 424 -25.61 30.83 55.55
C LEU A 424 -27.03 31.39 55.32
N GLU A 425 -27.93 31.27 56.29
CA GLU A 425 -29.32 31.77 56.20
C GLU A 425 -29.44 33.28 56.35
N THR A 426 -28.64 33.89 57.22
CA THR A 426 -28.73 35.34 57.48
C THR A 426 -28.08 36.13 56.34
N TYR A 427 -27.01 35.60 55.74
CA TYR A 427 -26.32 36.25 54.64
C TYR A 427 -27.21 36.38 53.40
N THR A 428 -27.95 35.33 53.03
CA THR A 428 -28.87 35.36 51.87
C THR A 428 -30.03 36.33 52.07
N ARG A 429 -30.51 36.49 53.31
CA ARG A 429 -31.58 37.45 53.65
C ARG A 429 -31.10 38.89 53.73
N MET A 430 -29.84 39.12 54.07
CA MET A 430 -29.28 40.46 54.25
C MET A 430 -28.90 41.14 52.93
N PHE A 431 -28.43 40.37 51.93
CA PHE A 431 -27.93 40.92 50.67
C PHE A 431 -28.81 40.65 49.44
N TRP A 432 -29.99 40.05 49.62
CA TRP A 432 -31.01 39.79 48.59
C TRP A 432 -30.56 38.89 47.41
N SER A 433 -29.26 38.58 47.26
CA SER A 433 -28.71 37.65 46.27
C SER A 433 -27.57 36.79 46.85
N ALA A 434 -27.58 35.49 46.53
CA ALA A 434 -26.52 34.55 46.91
C ALA A 434 -25.20 34.79 46.17
N GLU A 435 -25.24 35.49 45.02
CA GLU A 435 -24.05 35.74 44.20
C GLU A 435 -23.04 36.68 44.87
N SER A 436 -23.51 37.61 45.70
CA SER A 436 -22.64 38.51 46.48
C SER A 436 -21.80 37.75 47.53
N LEU A 437 -22.29 36.60 48.01
CA LEU A 437 -21.62 35.73 48.97
C LEU A 437 -20.36 35.11 48.37
N TYR A 438 -20.41 34.77 47.08
CA TYR A 438 -19.37 33.96 46.44
C TYR A 438 -18.01 34.69 46.33
N TYR A 439 -18.01 36.01 46.46
CA TYR A 439 -16.80 36.86 46.42
C TYR A 439 -16.26 37.21 47.82
N ASN A 440 -16.88 36.72 48.89
CA ASN A 440 -16.47 37.02 50.26
C ASN A 440 -15.28 36.14 50.70
N PRO A 441 -14.24 36.66 51.37
CA PRO A 441 -13.12 35.86 51.87
C PRO A 441 -13.53 34.73 52.82
N VAL A 442 -14.62 34.92 53.59
CA VAL A 442 -15.18 33.88 54.47
C VAL A 442 -15.77 32.73 53.65
N TRP A 443 -16.39 33.02 52.50
CA TRP A 443 -16.90 31.99 51.60
C TRP A 443 -15.76 31.16 51.02
N HIS A 444 -14.66 31.79 50.59
CA HIS A 444 -13.48 31.07 50.09
C HIS A 444 -12.87 30.13 51.14
N PHE A 445 -12.84 30.54 52.41
CA PHE A 445 -12.40 29.66 53.51
C PHE A 445 -13.33 28.45 53.70
N ILE A 446 -14.65 28.66 53.62
CA ILE A 446 -15.65 27.58 53.72
C ILE A 446 -15.53 26.61 52.54
N VAL A 447 -15.42 27.14 51.31
CA VAL A 447 -15.21 26.35 50.09
C VAL A 447 -13.92 25.52 50.21
N SER A 448 -12.81 26.11 50.62
CA SER A 448 -11.54 25.39 50.79
C SER A 448 -11.64 24.26 51.81
N THR A 449 -12.35 24.49 52.92
CA THR A 449 -12.60 23.46 53.93
C THR A 449 -13.50 22.34 53.39
N TRP A 450 -14.55 22.70 52.64
CA TRP A 450 -15.44 21.73 52.00
C TRP A 450 -14.70 20.87 50.97
N GLU A 451 -13.93 21.48 50.08
CA GLU A 451 -13.14 20.77 49.06
C GLU A 451 -12.17 19.79 49.71
N MET A 452 -11.47 20.18 50.78
CA MET A 452 -10.55 19.30 51.51
C MET A 452 -11.27 18.11 52.17
N LEU A 453 -12.51 18.28 52.61
CA LEU A 453 -13.31 17.22 53.22
C LEU A 453 -13.88 16.26 52.17
N VAL A 454 -14.47 16.80 51.10
CA VAL A 454 -15.17 16.02 50.07
C VAL A 454 -14.21 15.30 49.14
N TYR A 455 -13.10 15.96 48.79
CA TYR A 455 -12.12 15.43 47.88
C TYR A 455 -10.71 15.62 48.44
N SER A 456 -10.14 14.52 48.93
CA SER A 456 -8.73 14.44 49.27
C SER A 456 -8.08 13.32 48.46
N PRO A 457 -6.74 13.34 48.27
CA PRO A 457 -6.02 12.27 47.57
C PRO A 457 -6.23 10.86 48.20
N ILE A 458 -6.72 10.79 49.44
CA ILE A 458 -6.87 9.56 50.23
C ILE A 458 -8.35 9.17 50.38
N LEU A 459 -9.29 10.11 50.26
CA LEU A 459 -10.71 9.91 50.56
C LEU A 459 -11.59 10.71 49.57
N ASP A 460 -12.34 9.98 48.73
CA ASP A 460 -13.39 10.51 47.85
C ASP A 460 -14.77 10.26 48.48
N LEU A 461 -15.31 11.25 49.19
CA LEU A 461 -16.59 11.13 49.87
C LEU A 461 -17.75 10.98 48.90
N ASP A 462 -17.67 11.47 47.67
CA ASP A 462 -18.74 11.31 46.69
C ASP A 462 -18.99 9.81 46.38
N ARG A 463 -17.92 9.00 46.39
CA ARG A 463 -18.00 7.54 46.19
C ARG A 463 -18.27 6.76 47.48
N TRP A 464 -17.72 7.21 48.62
CA TRP A 464 -17.71 6.43 49.86
C TRP A 464 -18.65 6.93 50.97
N ALA A 465 -19.25 8.11 50.84
CA ALA A 465 -20.05 8.72 51.91
C ALA A 465 -21.19 7.82 52.41
N ILE A 466 -21.87 7.10 51.50
CA ILE A 466 -22.95 6.18 51.88
C ILE A 466 -22.39 5.00 52.68
N GLN A 467 -21.30 4.40 52.23
CA GLN A 467 -20.70 3.23 52.89
C GLN A 467 -20.11 3.62 54.26
N ILE A 468 -19.42 4.75 54.34
CA ILE A 468 -18.91 5.31 55.59
C ILE A 468 -20.07 5.63 56.54
N GLY A 469 -21.16 6.23 56.02
CA GLY A 469 -22.36 6.52 56.80
C GLY A 469 -23.02 5.27 57.38
N VAL A 470 -23.13 4.19 56.60
CA VAL A 470 -23.68 2.91 57.06
C VAL A 470 -22.78 2.27 58.11
N ILE A 471 -21.46 2.25 57.91
CA ILE A 471 -20.50 1.70 58.87
C ILE A 471 -20.57 2.47 60.19
N LEU A 472 -20.62 3.80 60.14
CA LEU A 472 -20.75 4.65 61.33
C LEU A 472 -22.09 4.41 62.04
N ALA A 473 -23.19 4.27 61.31
CA ALA A 473 -24.50 3.97 61.89
C ALA A 473 -24.51 2.60 62.61
N ILE A 474 -23.93 1.57 61.99
CA ILE A 474 -23.76 0.25 62.60
C ILE A 474 -22.88 0.33 63.85
N PHE A 475 -21.78 1.08 63.79
CA PHE A 475 -20.88 1.26 64.94
C PHE A 475 -21.56 2.00 66.10
N ILE A 476 -22.36 3.04 65.81
CA ILE A 476 -23.14 3.77 66.83
C ILE A 476 -24.22 2.89 67.45
N LEU A 477 -24.91 2.07 66.64
CA LEU A 477 -25.89 1.09 67.13
C LEU A 477 -25.22 0.02 67.99
N TYR A 478 -24.07 -0.50 67.57
CA TYR A 478 -23.27 -1.46 68.33
C TYR A 478 -22.81 -0.85 69.66
N TRP A 479 -22.27 0.37 69.66
CA TRP A 479 -21.85 1.08 70.86
C TRP A 479 -23.03 1.32 71.82
N ARG A 480 -24.20 1.75 71.32
CA ARG A 480 -25.41 1.95 72.15
C ARG A 480 -25.96 0.64 72.72
N CYS A 481 -25.90 -0.46 71.96
CA CYS A 481 -26.34 -1.78 72.43
C CYS A 481 -25.36 -2.39 73.45
N CYS A 482 -24.04 -2.26 73.23
CA CYS A 482 -23.02 -2.77 74.15
C CYS A 482 -22.88 -1.91 75.42
N ALA A 483 -23.06 -0.58 75.34
CA ALA A 483 -23.07 0.29 76.52
C ALA A 483 -24.27 0.03 77.44
N ARG A 484 -25.44 -0.35 76.88
CA ARG A 484 -26.61 -0.76 77.68
C ARG A 484 -26.41 -2.06 78.45
N ARG A 485 -25.52 -2.97 78.02
CA ARG A 485 -25.19 -4.20 78.78
C ARG A 485 -24.31 -3.95 80.02
N LYS A 486 -23.73 -2.75 80.20
CA LYS A 486 -22.90 -2.40 81.38
C LYS A 486 -23.64 -1.71 82.53
N HIS A 487 -24.97 -1.57 82.47
CA HIS A 487 -25.80 -1.06 83.58
C HIS A 487 -26.83 -2.10 84.03
N GLY A 488 -26.33 -3.22 84.55
CA GLY A 488 -27.15 -4.30 85.08
C GLY A 488 -26.32 -5.28 85.90
N SER A 489 -25.73 -4.83 87.01
CA SER A 489 -25.38 -5.67 88.17
C SER A 489 -24.96 -4.76 89.33
N GLN A 490 -25.92 -4.44 90.19
CA GLN A 490 -25.61 -3.94 91.52
C GLN A 490 -24.92 -5.07 92.29
N PHE A 491 -23.63 -4.91 92.54
CA PHE A 491 -22.91 -5.66 93.57
C PHE A 491 -23.53 -5.33 94.94
N MET A 492 -24.25 -6.27 95.55
CA MET A 492 -24.43 -6.33 96.99
C MET A 492 -23.34 -7.26 97.54
N LEU A 493 -22.40 -6.68 98.29
CA LEU A 493 -21.33 -7.38 99.00
C LEU A 493 -21.89 -8.24 100.16
N PRO A 494 -21.16 -9.26 100.60
CA PRO A 494 -21.61 -10.23 101.59
C PRO A 494 -21.43 -9.69 103.02
N LEU A 495 -22.44 -9.87 103.87
CA LEU A 495 -22.31 -9.76 105.32
C LEU A 495 -22.47 -11.14 105.95
N TYR A 496 -21.41 -11.51 106.65
CA TYR A 496 -21.21 -12.70 107.44
C TYR A 496 -22.14 -12.68 108.67
N ASN A 497 -22.94 -13.73 108.87
CA ASN A 497 -23.16 -14.24 110.24
C ASN A 497 -23.71 -15.67 110.26
N SER A 498 -23.12 -16.45 111.17
CA SER A 498 -23.40 -17.86 111.48
C SER A 498 -24.80 -18.07 112.07
N HIS A 499 -25.49 -19.18 111.76
CA HIS A 499 -25.42 -20.45 112.50
C HIS A 499 -26.56 -21.41 112.12
N LYS A 500 -26.27 -22.71 112.28
CA LYS A 500 -27.16 -23.88 112.44
C LYS A 500 -27.94 -24.42 111.23
N GLY A 501 -27.44 -25.56 110.73
CA GLY A 501 -28.09 -26.83 111.08
C GLY A 501 -28.78 -27.60 109.95
N SER A 502 -28.16 -28.74 109.60
CA SER A 502 -28.81 -29.96 109.05
C SER A 502 -29.32 -29.85 107.60
N SER A 503 -29.34 -30.87 106.76
CA SER A 503 -28.79 -32.23 106.73
C SER A 503 -29.04 -32.75 105.31
N ASN A 504 -28.08 -33.50 104.76
CA ASN A 504 -28.27 -34.62 103.84
C ASN A 504 -28.81 -34.43 102.40
N ARG A 505 -27.92 -34.84 101.49
CA ARG A 505 -28.05 -35.91 100.47
C ARG A 505 -28.44 -35.58 99.02
N ARG A 506 -27.49 -36.01 98.18
CA ARG A 506 -27.43 -36.40 96.74
C ARG A 506 -28.65 -37.14 96.14
N ARG A 507 -28.83 -36.95 94.81
CA ARG A 507 -28.90 -37.95 93.70
C ARG A 507 -29.20 -37.19 92.37
N SER A 508 -28.41 -37.22 91.28
CA SER A 508 -28.34 -38.21 90.15
C SER A 508 -29.71 -38.88 89.85
N ASP A 509 -30.32 -38.85 88.67
CA ASP A 509 -29.85 -38.86 87.28
C ASP A 509 -30.58 -37.85 86.37
#